data_AF-A0A7W3TFH1-F1
#
_entry.id   AF-A0A7W3TFH1-F1
#
_cell.length_a   1.000
_cell.length_b   1.000
_cell.length_c   1.000
_cell.angle_alpha   90.00
_cell.angle_beta   90.00
_cell.angle_gamma   90.00
#
_symmetry.space_group_name_H-M   'P 1'
#
loop_
_entity.id
_entity.type
_entity.pdbx_description
1 polymer ?
#
loop_
_entity_poly.entity_id
_entity_poly.type
_entity_poly.pdbx_seq_one_letter_code
_entity_poly.pdbx_strand_id
1 'polypeptide(L)'
;MACGGPGDPRGREQRGAVGAELNDAVGVEAARLTVEQAWAGPLPAPGVLEQYERVLPGAAERILRMAETVATGNIRVTERQAEAEIRTAQRGQLLAAALTLAAMTGAGAFFLLGNQVAGIALLSLPLLMLIRSFLMRS
;
A
#
# COMPACT_ATOMS: atom_id res chain seq x y z
N MET A 1 -58.72 48.35 -30.62
CA MET A 1 -59.82 47.46 -30.21
C MET A 1 -60.09 46.49 -31.35
N ALA A 2 -59.47 45.31 -31.28
CA ALA A 2 -59.87 44.12 -32.01
C ALA A 2 -59.23 42.94 -31.27
N CYS A 3 -59.99 42.34 -30.37
CA CYS A 3 -59.61 41.12 -29.68
C CYS A 3 -59.46 40.01 -30.73
N GLY A 4 -58.23 39.56 -30.97
CA GLY A 4 -57.99 38.28 -31.64
C GLY A 4 -58.46 37.16 -30.71
N GLY A 5 -59.58 36.54 -31.05
CA GLY A 5 -60.20 35.46 -30.29
C GLY A 5 -59.33 34.20 -30.20
N PRO A 6 -59.67 33.27 -29.30
CA PRO A 6 -58.91 32.06 -29.02
C PRO A 6 -59.06 31.08 -30.20
N GLY A 7 -58.20 31.20 -31.19
CA GLY A 7 -58.28 30.35 -32.38
C GLY A 7 -57.35 30.70 -33.53
N ASP A 8 -56.24 31.42 -33.30
CA ASP A 8 -55.25 31.64 -34.37
C ASP A 8 -54.43 30.36 -34.62
N PRO A 9 -54.57 29.69 -35.78
CA PRO A 9 -53.81 28.47 -36.09
C PRO A 9 -52.32 28.76 -36.32
N ARG A 10 -51.92 30.01 -36.59
CA ARG A 10 -50.53 30.36 -36.94
C ARG A 10 -49.57 30.34 -35.75
N GLY A 11 -50.08 30.45 -34.52
CA GLY A 11 -49.28 30.38 -33.29
C GLY A 11 -48.90 28.95 -32.87
N ARG A 12 -49.55 27.91 -33.42
CA ARG A 12 -49.24 26.50 -33.08
C ARG A 12 -48.12 25.93 -33.96
N GLU A 13 -48.02 26.35 -35.22
CA GLU A 13 -46.95 25.94 -36.13
C GLU A 13 -45.59 26.56 -35.75
N GLN A 14 -45.57 27.84 -35.37
CA GLN A 14 -44.33 28.49 -34.92
C GLN A 14 -43.84 27.98 -33.56
N ARG A 15 -44.74 27.53 -32.67
CA ARG A 15 -44.36 26.89 -31.40
C ARG A 15 -43.75 25.49 -31.60
N GLY A 16 -44.14 24.78 -32.66
CA GLY A 16 -43.61 23.45 -32.98
C GLY A 16 -42.23 23.48 -33.62
N ALA A 17 -41.99 24.40 -34.56
CA ALA A 17 -40.70 24.56 -35.23
C ALA A 17 -39.60 25.07 -34.27
N VAL A 18 -39.94 26.03 -33.41
CA VAL A 18 -39.00 26.56 -32.40
C VAL A 18 -38.68 25.52 -31.33
N GLY A 19 -39.62 24.63 -30.98
CA GLY A 19 -39.38 23.52 -30.08
C GLY A 19 -38.44 22.44 -30.64
N ALA A 20 -38.45 22.25 -31.97
CA ALA A 20 -37.54 21.33 -32.66
C ALA A 20 -36.11 21.89 -32.75
N GLU A 21 -35.95 23.17 -33.11
CA GLU A 21 -34.63 23.83 -33.16
C GLU A 21 -33.97 23.97 -31.79
N LEU A 22 -34.76 24.14 -30.71
CA LEU A 22 -34.22 24.15 -29.34
C LEU A 22 -33.73 22.76 -28.89
N ASN A 23 -34.30 21.68 -29.44
CA ASN A 23 -33.90 20.31 -29.13
C ASN A 23 -32.66 19.88 -29.93
N ASP A 24 -32.40 20.50 -31.10
CA ASP A 24 -31.19 20.28 -31.90
C ASP A 24 -29.95 21.01 -31.33
N ALA A 25 -30.14 22.11 -30.59
CA ALA A 25 -29.07 22.81 -29.88
C ALA A 25 -28.63 22.09 -28.59
N VAL A 26 -29.50 21.25 -28.01
CA VAL A 26 -29.12 20.30 -26.94
C VAL A 26 -28.73 19.00 -27.60
N GLY A 27 -27.60 19.02 -28.30
CA GLY A 27 -26.88 17.82 -28.66
C GLY A 27 -26.62 17.05 -27.37
N VAL A 28 -27.42 16.02 -27.12
CA VAL A 28 -27.08 14.97 -26.17
C VAL A 28 -25.86 14.29 -26.78
N GLU A 29 -24.68 14.88 -26.53
CA GLU A 29 -23.41 14.16 -26.62
C GLU A 29 -23.63 12.93 -25.75
N ALA A 30 -23.90 11.82 -26.42
CA ALA A 30 -23.96 10.51 -25.80
C ALA A 30 -22.56 10.26 -25.26
N ALA A 31 -22.34 10.70 -24.01
CA ALA A 31 -21.15 10.42 -23.25
C ALA A 31 -21.06 8.90 -23.17
N ARG A 32 -20.25 8.32 -24.06
CA ARG A 32 -19.86 6.91 -23.98
C ARG A 32 -19.07 6.78 -22.70
N LEU A 33 -19.75 6.41 -21.63
CA LEU A 33 -19.13 5.96 -20.39
C LEU A 33 -18.47 4.60 -20.67
N THR A 34 -17.22 4.63 -21.09
CA THR A 34 -16.38 3.43 -21.13
C THR A 34 -16.06 3.06 -19.68
N VAL A 35 -16.80 2.12 -19.12
CA VAL A 35 -16.50 1.56 -17.80
C VAL A 35 -15.31 0.62 -17.95
N GLU A 36 -14.09 1.14 -17.77
CA GLU A 36 -12.91 0.29 -17.65
C GLU A 36 -12.96 -0.43 -16.30
N GLN A 37 -13.20 -1.75 -16.35
CA GLN A 37 -13.14 -2.61 -15.18
C GLN A 37 -11.67 -2.84 -14.82
N ALA A 38 -11.09 -1.94 -14.02
CA ALA A 38 -9.76 -2.11 -13.48
C ALA A 38 -9.80 -3.12 -12.32
N TRP A 39 -9.30 -4.32 -12.56
CA TRP A 39 -9.16 -5.34 -11.52
C TRP A 39 -7.69 -5.46 -11.11
N ALA A 40 -7.40 -5.14 -9.86
CA ALA A 40 -6.07 -5.24 -9.28
C ALA A 40 -6.06 -6.34 -8.22
N GLY A 41 -5.43 -7.46 -8.54
CA GLY A 41 -5.28 -8.58 -7.63
C GLY A 41 -4.54 -9.75 -8.28
N PRO A 42 -4.02 -10.69 -7.48
CA PRO A 42 -3.34 -11.88 -8.01
C PRO A 42 -4.27 -12.83 -8.76
N LEU A 43 -5.58 -12.63 -8.65
CA LEU A 43 -6.62 -13.39 -9.33
C LEU A 43 -7.30 -12.53 -10.41
N PRO A 44 -7.60 -13.09 -11.60
CA PRO A 44 -8.43 -12.43 -12.60
C PRO A 44 -9.82 -12.08 -12.04
N ALA A 45 -10.48 -11.08 -12.62
CA ALA A 45 -11.87 -10.79 -12.31
C ALA A 45 -12.74 -12.06 -12.52
N PRO A 46 -13.77 -12.28 -11.69
CA PRO A 46 -14.58 -13.52 -11.72
C PRO A 46 -15.21 -13.78 -13.09
N GLY A 47 -15.66 -12.74 -13.80
CA GLY A 47 -16.20 -12.86 -15.16
C GLY A 47 -15.17 -13.28 -16.21
N VAL A 48 -13.89 -13.00 -16.00
CA VAL A 48 -12.78 -13.45 -16.87
C VAL A 48 -12.39 -14.88 -16.51
N LEU A 49 -12.45 -15.25 -15.23
CA LEU A 49 -12.19 -16.61 -14.76
C LEU A 49 -13.17 -17.63 -15.38
N GLU A 50 -14.45 -17.25 -15.48
CA GLU A 50 -15.46 -18.05 -16.15
C GLU A 50 -15.17 -18.24 -17.65
N GLN A 51 -14.65 -17.21 -18.33
CA GLN A 51 -14.24 -17.31 -19.73
C GLN A 51 -13.08 -18.28 -19.91
N TYR A 52 -12.09 -18.28 -19.01
CA TYR A 52 -10.99 -19.23 -19.04
C TYR A 52 -11.48 -20.68 -18.88
N GLU A 53 -12.43 -20.91 -17.98
CA GLU A 53 -13.02 -22.25 -17.78
C GLU A 53 -13.81 -22.73 -19.00
N ARG A 54 -14.51 -21.81 -19.70
CA ARG A 54 -15.22 -22.12 -20.95
C ARG A 54 -14.28 -22.43 -22.11
N VAL A 55 -13.11 -21.79 -22.17
CA VAL A 55 -12.10 -22.02 -23.22
C VAL A 55 -11.30 -23.30 -22.96
N LEU A 56 -10.92 -23.54 -21.71
CA LEU A 56 -10.19 -24.72 -21.28
C LEU A 56 -10.74 -25.20 -19.94
N PRO A 57 -11.50 -26.31 -19.91
CA PRO A 57 -12.02 -26.87 -18.67
C PRO A 57 -10.87 -27.21 -17.69
N GLY A 58 -11.00 -26.79 -16.44
CA GLY A 58 -9.99 -26.90 -15.39
C GLY A 58 -8.97 -25.75 -15.34
N ALA A 59 -9.11 -24.73 -16.21
CA ALA A 59 -8.22 -23.57 -16.17
C ALA A 59 -8.44 -22.71 -14.92
N ALA A 60 -9.70 -22.50 -14.49
CA ALA A 60 -9.99 -21.70 -13.31
C ALA A 60 -9.38 -22.31 -12.04
N GLU A 61 -9.50 -23.63 -11.88
CA GLU A 61 -8.91 -24.38 -10.76
C GLU A 61 -7.38 -24.25 -10.74
N ARG A 62 -6.71 -24.36 -11.90
CA ARG A 62 -5.26 -24.20 -11.99
C ARG A 62 -4.81 -22.78 -11.63
N ILE A 63 -5.57 -21.76 -12.03
CA ILE A 63 -5.30 -20.36 -11.68
C ILE A 63 -5.49 -20.14 -10.17
N LEU A 64 -6.58 -20.64 -9.59
CA LEU A 64 -6.83 -20.57 -8.14
C LEU A 64 -5.70 -21.23 -7.34
N ARG A 65 -5.33 -22.46 -7.72
CA ARG A 65 -4.26 -23.23 -7.07
C ARG A 65 -2.91 -22.53 -7.16
N MET A 66 -2.63 -21.89 -8.30
CA MET A 66 -1.42 -21.09 -8.47
C MET A 66 -1.44 -19.85 -7.56
N ALA A 67 -2.57 -19.15 -7.47
CA ALA A 67 -2.74 -18.00 -6.57
C ALA A 67 -2.59 -18.39 -5.09
N GLU A 68 -3.17 -19.53 -4.67
CA GLU A 68 -3.01 -20.08 -3.32
C GLU A 68 -1.56 -20.47 -3.01
N THR A 69 -0.87 -21.07 -3.99
CA THR A 69 0.54 -21.43 -3.86
C THR A 69 1.42 -20.19 -3.69
N VAL A 70 1.16 -19.14 -4.47
CA VAL A 70 1.88 -17.85 -4.34
C VAL A 70 1.58 -17.19 -3.00
N ALA A 71 0.31 -17.16 -2.56
CA ALA A 71 -0.07 -16.61 -1.26
C ALA A 71 0.62 -17.36 -0.10
N THR A 72 0.58 -18.69 -0.12
CA THR A 72 1.25 -19.54 0.89
C THR A 72 2.76 -19.42 0.83
N GLY A 73 3.33 -19.29 -0.37
CA GLY A 73 4.75 -19.06 -0.58
C GLY A 73 5.22 -17.74 0.03
N ASN A 74 4.46 -16.66 -0.17
CA ASN A 74 4.75 -15.36 0.41
C ASN A 74 4.74 -15.41 1.95
N ILE A 75 3.74 -16.06 2.55
CA ILE A 75 3.67 -16.24 4.02
C ILE A 75 4.94 -16.96 4.52
N ARG A 76 5.31 -18.09 3.90
CA ARG A 76 6.51 -18.86 4.30
C ARG A 76 7.82 -18.09 4.12
N VAL A 77 7.92 -17.25 3.10
CA VAL A 77 9.11 -16.39 2.89
C VAL A 77 9.16 -15.32 3.97
N THR A 78 8.03 -14.66 4.26
CA THR A 78 7.97 -13.64 5.32
C THR A 78 8.28 -14.21 6.70
N GLU A 79 7.78 -15.41 7.02
CA GLU A 79 8.10 -16.10 8.28
C GLU A 79 9.59 -16.44 8.38
N ARG A 80 10.18 -17.02 7.32
CA ARG A 80 11.61 -17.35 7.31
C ARG A 80 12.51 -16.13 7.39
N GLN A 81 12.11 -15.03 6.75
CA GLN A 81 12.82 -13.75 6.86
C GLN A 81 12.73 -13.21 8.28
N ALA A 82 11.53 -13.17 8.87
CA ALA A 82 11.34 -12.73 10.25
C ALA A 82 12.16 -13.59 11.24
N GLU A 83 12.15 -14.92 11.09
CA GLU A 83 12.97 -15.80 11.92
C GLU A 83 14.47 -15.57 11.72
N ALA A 84 14.92 -15.36 10.48
CA ALA A 84 16.34 -15.10 10.19
C ALA A 84 16.79 -13.77 10.80
N GLU A 85 15.96 -12.73 10.73
CA GLU A 85 16.18 -11.44 11.37
C GLU A 85 16.24 -11.58 12.88
N ILE A 86 15.29 -12.31 13.50
CA ILE A 86 15.29 -12.56 14.94
C ILE A 86 16.57 -13.28 15.37
N ARG A 87 16.98 -14.35 14.68
CA ARG A 87 18.21 -15.09 15.02
C ARG A 87 19.45 -14.22 14.87
N THR A 88 19.49 -13.37 13.84
CA THR A 88 20.61 -12.45 13.62
C THR A 88 20.65 -11.36 14.69
N ALA A 89 19.50 -10.80 15.05
CA ALA A 89 19.35 -9.83 16.13
C ALA A 89 19.77 -10.42 17.48
N GLN A 90 19.35 -11.64 17.80
CA GLN A 90 19.74 -12.34 19.03
C GLN A 90 21.25 -12.56 19.12
N ARG A 91 21.90 -12.99 18.03
CA ARG A 91 23.36 -13.16 17.98
C ARG A 91 24.08 -11.81 18.11
N GLY A 92 23.58 -10.77 17.45
CA GLY A 92 24.11 -9.41 17.57
C GLY A 92 23.99 -8.87 18.99
N GLN A 93 22.84 -9.07 19.64
CA GLN A 93 22.60 -8.69 21.04
C GLN A 93 23.50 -9.44 22.01
N LEU A 94 23.73 -10.74 21.80
CA LEU A 94 24.63 -11.53 22.64
C LEU A 94 26.08 -11.04 22.54
N LEU A 95 26.57 -10.77 21.33
CA LEU A 95 27.91 -10.22 21.13
C LEU A 95 28.04 -8.81 21.72
N ALA A 96 27.01 -7.97 21.54
CA ALA A 96 26.97 -6.64 22.14
C ALA A 96 26.99 -6.73 23.68
N ALA A 97 26.18 -7.60 24.28
CA ALA A 97 26.17 -7.82 25.72
C ALA A 97 27.53 -8.30 26.25
N ALA A 98 28.16 -9.25 25.55
CA ALA A 98 29.50 -9.74 25.91
C ALA A 98 30.55 -8.61 25.86
N LEU A 99 30.52 -7.78 24.80
CA LEU A 99 31.43 -6.64 24.66
C LEU A 99 31.20 -5.59 25.74
N THR A 100 29.93 -5.26 26.04
CA THR A 100 29.58 -4.31 27.10
C THR A 100 30.04 -4.83 28.46
N LEU A 101 29.84 -6.11 28.76
CA LEU A 101 30.32 -6.72 30.00
C LEU A 101 31.84 -6.67 30.10
N ALA A 102 32.56 -7.01 29.03
CA ALA A 102 34.03 -6.92 28.98
C ALA A 102 34.54 -5.48 29.16
N ALA A 103 33.87 -4.50 28.56
CA ALA A 103 34.21 -3.09 28.73
C ALA A 103 33.95 -2.62 30.17
N MET A 104 32.86 -3.07 30.79
CA MET A 104 32.48 -2.69 32.15
C MET A 104 33.43 -3.30 33.19
N THR A 105 33.83 -4.56 33.03
CA THR A 105 34.85 -5.18 33.88
C THR A 105 36.22 -4.55 33.67
N GLY A 106 36.59 -4.24 32.43
CA GLY A 106 37.82 -3.50 32.11
C GLY A 106 37.86 -2.12 32.76
N ALA A 107 36.77 -1.35 32.68
CA ALA A 107 36.65 -0.04 33.33
C ALA A 107 36.82 -0.14 34.85
N GLY A 108 36.17 -1.12 35.49
CA GLY A 108 36.32 -1.39 36.92
C GLY A 108 37.76 -1.74 37.32
N ALA A 109 38.44 -2.55 36.52
CA ALA A 109 39.85 -2.87 36.74
C ALA A 109 40.73 -1.62 36.63
N PHE A 110 40.57 -0.79 35.59
CA PHE A 110 41.33 0.46 35.45
C PHE A 110 41.09 1.46 36.59
N PHE A 111 39.88 1.49 37.14
CA PHE A 111 39.56 2.32 38.30
C PHE A 111 40.32 1.87 39.56
N LEU A 112 40.46 0.55 39.76
CA LEU A 112 41.25 -0.04 40.86
C LEU A 112 42.76 0.20 40.72
N LEU A 113 43.28 0.30 39.50
CA LEU A 113 44.68 0.63 39.23
C LEU A 113 45.01 2.13 39.39
N GLY A 114 44.04 2.96 39.78
CA GLY A 114 44.25 4.39 40.07
C GLY A 114 44.34 5.30 38.84
N ASN A 115 44.13 4.77 37.63
CA ASN A 115 44.14 5.56 36.40
C ASN A 115 42.72 6.08 36.08
N GLN A 116 42.32 7.12 36.83
CA GLN A 116 40.98 7.73 36.73
C GLN A 116 40.66 8.28 35.33
N VAL A 117 41.66 8.76 34.59
CA VAL A 117 41.49 9.30 33.24
C VAL A 117 41.07 8.21 32.24
N ALA A 118 41.70 7.03 32.32
CA ALA A 118 41.33 5.88 31.49
C ALA A 118 39.90 5.38 31.79
N GLY A 119 39.50 5.37 33.06
CA GLY A 119 38.15 4.97 33.47
C GLY A 119 37.06 5.92 32.94
N ILE A 120 37.25 7.24 33.06
CA ILE A 120 36.30 8.24 32.56
C ILE A 120 36.19 8.18 31.03
N ALA A 121 37.32 8.08 30.32
CA ALA A 121 37.35 7.96 28.87
C ALA A 121 36.57 6.71 28.42
N LEU A 122 36.78 5.56 29.06
CA LEU A 122 36.14 4.30 28.69
C LEU A 122 34.62 4.28 28.98
N LEU A 123 34.15 4.99 30.00
CA LEU A 123 32.72 5.08 30.33
C LEU A 123 31.96 6.09 29.44
N SER A 124 32.62 7.12 28.93
CA SER A 124 31.98 8.15 28.10
C SER A 124 31.49 7.63 26.75
N LEU A 125 32.23 6.71 26.12
CA LEU A 125 31.86 6.09 24.83
C LEU A 125 30.50 5.36 24.88
N PRO A 126 30.27 4.39 25.78
CA PRO A 126 28.99 3.68 25.87
C PRO A 126 27.84 4.60 26.29
N LEU A 127 28.09 5.61 27.13
CA LEU A 127 27.08 6.62 27.49
C LEU A 127 26.60 7.42 26.28
N LEU A 128 27.52 7.94 25.46
CA LEU A 128 27.18 8.67 24.23
C LEU A 128 26.45 7.78 23.22
N MET A 129 26.88 6.52 23.09
CA MET A 129 26.25 5.54 22.21
C MET A 129 24.80 5.22 22.66
N LEU A 130 24.56 5.14 23.97
CA LEU A 130 23.23 4.94 24.54
C LEU A 130 22.32 6.15 24.26
N ILE A 131 22.81 7.37 24.53
CA ILE A 131 22.07 8.61 24.24
C ILE A 131 21.70 8.68 22.76
N ARG A 132 22.67 8.40 21.86
CA ARG A 132 22.43 8.36 20.41
C ARG A 132 21.38 7.32 20.04
N SER A 133 21.40 6.14 20.65
CA SER A 133 20.43 5.08 20.37
C SER A 133 19.00 5.49 20.71
N PHE A 134 18.80 6.26 21.78
CA PHE A 134 17.48 6.76 22.15
C PHE A 134 17.01 7.87 21.20
N LEU A 135 17.90 8.78 20.80
CA LEU A 135 17.57 9.87 19.87
C LEU A 135 17.28 9.40 18.44
N MET A 136 17.89 8.31 17.98
CA MET A 136 17.73 7.80 16.61
C MET A 136 16.53 6.84 16.47
N ARG A 137 15.90 6.48 17.59
CA ARG A 137 14.76 5.55 17.62
C ARG A 137 13.40 6.24 17.90
N SER A 138 13.40 7.49 18.36
CA SER A 138 12.21 8.36 18.44
C SER A 138 12.01 9.14 17.15
#